data_AF-A0A1T4P9R2-F1
#
_entry.id   AF-A0A1T4P9R2-F1
#
_cell.length_a   1.000
_cell.length_b   1.000
_cell.length_c   1.000
_cell.angle_alpha   90.00
_cell.angle_beta   90.00
_cell.angle_gamma   90.00
#
_symmetry.space_group_name_H-M   'P 1'
#
loop_
_entity.id
_entity.type
_entity.pdbx_description
1 polymer ?
#
loop_
_entity_poly.entity_id
_entity_poly.type
_entity_poly.pdbx_seq_one_letter_code
_entity_poly.pdbx_strand_id
1 'polypeptide(L)'
;MSTKKYKEKLSRVGEFGKDLARRSKSKCELCGASKVKLVIYELPPIPKEPDFNNCIFICEECLNKLNNLNKIKENDLRFLENSIWSETPIIKATSISLLTIIKNKFPWAEDVLYNGYVEKQDLENSEKIIF
;
A
#
# COMPACT_ATOMS: atom_id res chain seq x y z
N MET A 1 -1.73 -2.99 25.02
CA MET A 1 -0.52 -2.14 24.90
C MET A 1 -0.72 -0.87 25.71
N SER A 2 0.20 -0.49 26.60
CA SER A 2 0.09 0.78 27.34
C SER A 2 0.09 1.98 26.38
N THR A 3 -0.78 2.97 26.63
CA THR A 3 -0.95 4.19 25.82
C THR A 3 0.37 4.92 25.53
N LYS A 4 1.36 4.80 26.43
CA LYS A 4 2.71 5.34 26.26
C LYS A 4 3.49 4.70 25.10
N LYS A 5 3.55 3.36 25.03
CA LYS A 5 4.27 2.63 23.97
C LYS A 5 3.68 2.86 22.59
N TYR A 6 2.35 2.99 22.51
CA TYR A 6 1.67 3.30 21.24
C TYR A 6 2.04 4.69 20.72
N LYS A 7 2.05 5.71 21.60
CA LYS A 7 2.48 7.07 21.24
C LYS A 7 3.94 7.14 20.80
N GLU A 8 4.84 6.44 21.50
CA GLU A 8 6.25 6.34 21.14
C GLU A 8 6.43 5.72 19.74
N LYS A 9 5.67 4.66 19.44
CA LYS A 9 5.68 4.06 18.11
C LYS A 9 5.22 5.05 17.02
N LEU A 10 4.08 5.72 17.24
CA LEU A 10 3.55 6.70 16.28
C LEU A 10 4.54 7.84 16.02
N SER A 11 5.25 8.32 17.05
CA SER A 11 6.28 9.35 16.89
C SER A 11 7.38 8.89 15.94
N ARG A 12 7.88 7.66 16.13
CA ARG A 12 8.95 7.08 15.30
C ARG A 12 8.51 6.83 13.86
N VAL A 13 7.27 6.40 13.64
CA VAL A 13 6.70 6.30 12.28
C VAL A 13 6.64 7.68 11.63
N GLY A 14 6.28 8.71 12.39
CA GLY A 14 6.25 10.10 11.92
C GLY A 14 7.60 10.62 11.41
N GLU A 15 8.72 10.11 11.94
CA GLU A 15 10.08 10.48 11.51
C GLU A 15 10.36 10.10 10.05
N PHE A 16 9.68 9.07 9.52
CA PHE A 16 9.80 8.64 8.13
C PHE A 16 9.19 9.62 7.12
N GLY A 17 8.39 10.59 7.56
CA GLY A 17 7.59 11.44 6.69
C GLY A 17 8.40 12.21 5.63
N LYS A 18 9.59 12.71 5.97
CA LYS A 18 10.45 13.44 5.01
C LYS A 18 10.97 12.54 3.89
N ASP A 19 11.42 11.34 4.23
CA ASP A 19 11.99 10.41 3.26
C ASP A 19 10.90 9.74 2.43
N LEU A 20 9.73 9.47 3.01
CA LEU A 20 8.54 9.02 2.30
C LEU A 20 8.03 10.08 1.32
N ALA A 21 8.01 11.36 1.71
CA ALA A 21 7.66 12.46 0.81
C ALA A 21 8.66 12.59 -0.35
N ARG A 22 9.95 12.31 -0.12
CA ARG A 22 10.97 12.28 -1.17
C ARG A 22 10.78 11.09 -2.12
N ARG A 23 10.63 9.87 -1.58
CA ARG A 23 10.40 8.63 -2.33
C ARG A 23 9.20 8.75 -3.25
N SER A 24 8.10 9.26 -2.73
CA SER A 24 6.83 9.43 -3.44
C SER A 24 6.75 10.67 -4.34
N LYS A 25 7.77 11.54 -4.31
CA LYS A 25 7.72 12.89 -4.91
C LYS A 25 6.49 13.69 -4.47
N SER A 26 6.10 13.54 -3.19
CA SER A 26 4.92 14.15 -2.57
C SER A 26 3.60 13.82 -3.28
N LYS A 27 3.46 12.58 -3.74
CA LYS A 27 2.24 12.03 -4.34
C LYS A 27 1.79 10.79 -3.57
N CYS A 28 0.53 10.41 -3.71
CA CYS A 28 0.07 9.11 -3.23
C CYS A 28 0.82 8.00 -3.97
N GLU A 29 1.45 7.10 -3.24
CA GLU A 29 2.24 6.01 -3.84
C GLU A 29 1.38 4.93 -4.52
N LEU A 30 0.07 4.90 -4.26
CA LEU A 30 -0.85 3.99 -4.92
C LEU A 30 -1.54 4.63 -6.13
N CYS A 31 -2.22 5.76 -5.93
CA CYS A 31 -3.02 6.37 -7.01
C CYS A 31 -2.34 7.53 -7.75
N GLY A 32 -1.15 7.98 -7.31
CA GLY A 32 -0.43 9.09 -7.93
C GLY A 32 -1.03 10.48 -7.66
N ALA A 33 -2.09 10.59 -6.87
CA ALA A 33 -2.72 11.86 -6.53
C ALA A 33 -1.72 12.84 -5.88
N SER A 34 -1.82 14.11 -6.25
CA SER A 34 -0.98 15.20 -5.74
C SER A 34 -1.84 16.33 -5.20
N LYS A 35 -1.25 17.25 -4.40
CA LYS A 35 -1.98 18.36 -3.74
C LYS A 35 -3.12 17.89 -2.83
N VAL A 36 -2.99 16.69 -2.27
CA VAL A 36 -3.91 16.10 -1.29
C VAL A 36 -3.15 15.77 -0.02
N LYS A 37 -3.88 15.61 1.09
CA LYS A 37 -3.27 15.14 2.34
C LYS A 37 -2.79 13.70 2.16
N LEU A 38 -1.54 13.47 2.55
CA LEU A 38 -0.89 12.17 2.53
C LEU A 38 -0.59 11.73 3.97
N VAL A 39 -0.72 10.44 4.22
CA VAL A 39 -0.51 9.82 5.52
C VAL A 39 0.43 8.64 5.38
N ILE A 40 1.23 8.42 6.42
CA ILE A 40 2.08 7.24 6.53
C ILE A 40 1.20 6.08 6.99
N TYR A 41 1.16 5.03 6.19
CA TYR A 41 0.44 3.80 6.47
C TYR A 41 1.44 2.66 6.61
N GLU A 42 1.52 2.08 7.80
CA GLU A 42 2.24 0.83 8.03
C GLU A 42 1.38 -0.33 7.49
N LEU A 43 1.96 -1.19 6.65
CA LEU A 43 1.26 -2.34 6.11
C LEU A 43 1.13 -3.46 7.15
N PRO A 44 -0.03 -4.12 7.26
CA PRO A 44 -0.19 -5.29 8.12
C PRO A 44 0.54 -6.51 7.54
N PRO A 45 1.08 -7.41 8.41
CA PRO A 45 1.07 -7.36 9.86
C PRO A 45 2.01 -6.26 10.38
N ILE A 46 1.50 -5.46 11.31
CA ILE A 46 2.20 -4.28 11.81
C ILE A 46 3.43 -4.73 12.63
N PRO A 47 4.66 -4.37 12.22
CA PRO A 47 5.85 -4.82 12.89
C PRO A 47 5.94 -4.23 14.30
N LYS A 48 6.62 -4.96 15.20
CA LYS A 48 6.83 -4.53 16.59
C LYS A 48 7.62 -3.22 16.65
N GLU A 49 8.66 -3.12 15.83
CA GLU A 49 9.46 -1.92 15.64
C GLU A 49 9.03 -1.22 14.32
N PRO A 50 8.95 0.11 14.28
CA PRO A 50 8.71 0.85 13.04
C PRO A 50 9.74 0.49 11.96
N ASP A 51 9.25 0.17 10.77
CA ASP A 51 10.07 -0.13 9.60
C ASP A 51 9.66 0.76 8.42
N PHE A 52 10.62 1.55 7.94
CA PHE A 52 10.43 2.42 6.79
C PHE A 52 10.02 1.65 5.52
N ASN A 53 10.57 0.46 5.31
CA ASN A 53 10.30 -0.37 4.13
C ASN A 53 8.93 -1.04 4.20
N ASN A 54 8.30 -1.06 5.38
CA ASN A 54 6.93 -1.52 5.57
C ASN A 54 5.90 -0.38 5.57
N CYS A 55 6.35 0.87 5.33
CA CYS A 55 5.49 2.04 5.27
C CYS A 55 5.22 2.45 3.83
N ILE A 56 3.99 2.91 3.56
CA ILE A 56 3.60 3.58 2.32
C ILE A 56 3.02 4.96 2.61
N PHE A 57 3.10 5.88 1.64
CA PHE A 57 2.64 7.26 1.76
C PHE A 57 1.46 7.48 0.82
N ILE A 58 0.25 7.49 1.38
CA ILE A 58 -0.98 7.39 0.59
C ILE A 58 -1.97 8.49 0.95
N CYS A 59 -2.87 8.81 0.03
CA CYS A 59 -3.96 9.73 0.32
C CYS A 59 -5.03 9.07 1.20
N GLU A 60 -5.86 9.91 1.84
CA GLU A 60 -6.94 9.44 2.71
C GLU A 60 -7.96 8.55 1.97
N GLU A 61 -8.22 8.81 0.69
CA GLU A 61 -9.10 7.97 -0.13
C GLU A 61 -8.55 6.56 -0.31
N CYS A 62 -7.26 6.42 -0.62
CA CYS A 62 -6.61 5.12 -0.71
C CYS A 62 -6.64 4.42 0.64
N LEU A 63 -6.31 5.11 1.74
CA LEU A 63 -6.38 4.55 3.09
C LEU A 63 -7.78 4.01 3.40
N ASN A 64 -8.82 4.78 3.09
CA ASN A 64 -10.21 4.35 3.30
C ASN A 64 -10.57 3.10 2.50
N LYS A 65 -10.11 3.00 1.24
CA LYS A 65 -10.30 1.81 0.40
C LYS A 65 -9.58 0.59 0.98
N LEU A 66 -8.34 0.73 1.44
CA LEU A 66 -7.58 -0.36 2.07
C LEU A 66 -8.25 -0.86 3.36
N ASN A 67 -8.82 0.03 4.16
CA ASN A 67 -9.53 -0.35 5.38
C ASN A 67 -10.94 -0.92 5.12
N ASN A 68 -11.44 -0.88 3.89
CA ASN A 68 -12.80 -1.30 3.54
C ASN A 68 -12.82 -2.10 2.23
N LEU A 69 -11.87 -3.02 2.04
CA LEU A 69 -11.77 -3.84 0.82
C LEU A 69 -13.05 -4.64 0.50
N ASN A 70 -13.86 -4.97 1.50
CA ASN A 70 -15.16 -5.61 1.28
C ASN A 70 -16.19 -4.71 0.57
N LYS A 71 -16.07 -3.37 0.69
CA LYS A 71 -17.01 -2.37 0.17
C LYS A 71 -16.59 -1.74 -1.15
N ILE A 72 -15.41 -2.07 -1.67
CA ILE A 72 -14.93 -1.52 -2.95
C ILE A 72 -15.88 -1.87 -4.10
N LYS A 73 -16.03 -0.91 -5.01
CA LYS A 73 -16.70 -1.03 -6.29
C LYS A 73 -15.68 -1.33 -7.38
N GLU A 74 -16.19 -1.74 -8.53
CA GLU A 74 -15.37 -2.21 -9.64
C GLU A 74 -14.22 -1.26 -9.98
N ASN A 75 -14.50 0.04 -10.08
CA ASN A 75 -13.51 1.02 -10.55
C ASN A 75 -12.66 1.66 -9.43
N ASP A 76 -12.90 1.33 -8.16
CA ASP A 76 -12.26 2.04 -7.03
C ASP A 76 -10.75 1.83 -6.96
N LEU A 77 -10.26 0.71 -7.50
CA LEU A 77 -8.87 0.27 -7.44
C LEU A 77 -8.20 0.18 -8.82
N ARG A 78 -8.76 0.79 -9.87
CA ARG A 78 -8.14 0.78 -11.22
C ARG A 78 -6.73 1.38 -11.25
N PHE A 79 -6.39 2.23 -10.29
CA PHE A 79 -5.02 2.72 -10.16
C PHE A 79 -3.98 1.60 -9.96
N LEU A 80 -4.39 0.40 -9.54
CA LEU A 80 -3.51 -0.77 -9.39
C LEU A 80 -2.89 -1.21 -10.72
N GLU A 81 -3.55 -0.91 -11.86
CA GLU A 81 -2.99 -1.11 -13.21
C GLU A 81 -1.65 -0.38 -13.39
N ASN A 82 -1.47 0.74 -12.70
CA ASN A 82 -0.24 1.52 -12.73
C ASN A 82 0.71 1.14 -11.59
N SER A 83 0.20 0.96 -10.37
CA SER A 83 1.06 0.75 -9.20
C SER A 83 1.71 -0.64 -9.14
N ILE A 84 1.20 -1.62 -9.89
CA ILE A 84 1.86 -2.91 -10.10
C ILE A 84 3.24 -2.77 -10.76
N TRP A 85 3.46 -1.70 -11.53
CA TRP A 85 4.74 -1.40 -12.20
C TRP A 85 5.70 -0.58 -11.35
N SER A 86 5.36 -0.33 -10.07
CA SER A 86 6.20 0.49 -9.21
C SER A 86 7.58 -0.12 -9.00
N GLU A 87 8.62 0.71 -9.15
CA GLU A 87 10.00 0.35 -8.79
C GLU A 87 10.20 0.28 -7.28
N THR A 88 9.25 0.79 -6.48
CA THR A 88 9.30 0.68 -5.03
C THR A 88 8.74 -0.67 -4.60
N PRO A 89 9.56 -1.59 -4.04
CA PRO A 89 9.15 -2.98 -3.84
C PRO A 89 7.88 -3.14 -2.98
N ILE A 90 7.75 -2.34 -1.92
CA ILE A 90 6.58 -2.41 -1.04
C ILE A 90 5.28 -1.96 -1.73
N ILE A 91 5.38 -1.04 -2.71
CA ILE A 91 4.23 -0.57 -3.49
C ILE A 91 3.79 -1.62 -4.51
N LYS A 92 4.76 -2.24 -5.20
CA LYS A 92 4.48 -3.36 -6.10
C LYS A 92 3.84 -4.53 -5.34
N ALA A 93 4.45 -4.96 -4.22
CA ALA A 93 3.93 -6.02 -3.38
C ALA A 93 2.50 -5.72 -2.86
N THR A 94 2.26 -4.49 -2.42
CA THR A 94 0.92 -4.01 -2.02
C THR A 94 -0.08 -4.14 -3.17
N SER A 95 0.33 -3.74 -4.38
CA SER A 95 -0.53 -3.79 -5.55
C SER A 95 -0.92 -5.22 -5.92
N ILE A 96 0.04 -6.14 -5.91
CA ILE A 96 -0.19 -7.56 -6.17
C ILE A 96 -1.10 -8.17 -5.10
N SER A 97 -0.88 -7.86 -3.82
CA SER A 97 -1.72 -8.34 -2.72
C SER A 97 -3.17 -7.89 -2.91
N LEU A 98 -3.40 -6.60 -3.19
CA LEU A 98 -4.73 -6.06 -3.43
C LEU A 98 -5.40 -6.65 -4.67
N LEU A 99 -4.68 -6.78 -5.79
CA LEU A 99 -5.21 -7.42 -7.00
C LEU A 99 -5.60 -8.88 -6.72
N THR A 100 -4.78 -9.60 -5.95
CA THR A 100 -5.06 -10.99 -5.57
C THR A 100 -6.31 -11.13 -4.71
N ILE A 101 -6.57 -10.17 -3.82
CA ILE A 101 -7.78 -10.13 -3.00
C ILE A 101 -9.03 -9.91 -3.87
N ILE A 102 -8.95 -9.06 -4.89
CA ILE A 102 -10.13 -8.59 -5.63
C ILE A 102 -10.39 -9.32 -6.95
N LYS A 103 -9.43 -10.11 -7.46
CA LYS A 103 -9.53 -10.79 -8.78
C LYS A 103 -10.78 -11.67 -8.93
N ASN A 104 -11.21 -12.34 -7.85
CA ASN A 104 -12.42 -13.16 -7.88
C ASN A 104 -13.70 -12.32 -7.97
N LYS A 105 -13.65 -11.05 -7.55
CA LYS A 105 -14.78 -10.12 -7.59
C LYS A 105 -14.79 -9.32 -8.89
N PHE A 106 -13.63 -8.99 -9.43
CA PHE A 106 -13.50 -8.18 -10.63
C PHE A 106 -12.46 -8.78 -11.61
N PRO A 107 -12.90 -9.29 -12.78
CA PRO A 107 -12.03 -10.01 -13.71
C PRO A 107 -10.80 -9.22 -14.20
N TRP A 108 -10.92 -7.91 -14.40
CA TRP A 108 -9.81 -7.05 -14.83
C TRP A 108 -8.57 -7.17 -13.91
N ALA A 109 -8.77 -7.45 -12.62
CA ALA A 109 -7.63 -7.57 -11.70
C ALA A 109 -6.82 -8.85 -11.93
N GLU A 110 -7.45 -9.91 -12.45
CA GLU A 110 -6.73 -11.10 -12.91
C GLU A 110 -5.90 -10.80 -14.16
N ASP A 111 -6.47 -10.06 -15.12
CA ASP A 111 -5.77 -9.64 -16.33
C ASP A 111 -4.54 -8.78 -15.99
N VAL A 112 -4.65 -7.89 -14.99
CA VAL A 112 -3.52 -7.07 -14.53
C VAL A 112 -2.43 -7.93 -13.90
N LEU A 113 -2.78 -8.93 -13.07
CA LEU A 113 -1.79 -9.84 -12.50
C LEU A 113 -1.07 -10.65 -13.57
N TYR A 114 -1.81 -11.14 -14.57
CA TYR A 114 -1.24 -11.92 -15.66
C TYR A 114 -0.28 -11.08 -16.51
N ASN A 115 -0.65 -9.84 -16.83
CA ASN A 115 0.17 -8.95 -17.65
C ASN A 115 1.31 -8.28 -16.87
N GLY A 116 1.21 -8.22 -15.53
CA GLY A 116 2.13 -7.49 -14.65
C GLY A 116 3.56 -8.03 -14.54
N TYR A 117 3.89 -9.12 -15.24
CA TYR A 117 5.16 -9.85 -15.11
C TYR A 117 5.55 -10.11 -13.65
N VAL A 118 4.59 -10.60 -12.85
CA VAL A 118 4.82 -10.82 -11.42
C VAL A 118 5.82 -11.97 -11.22
N GLU A 119 7.01 -11.63 -10.72
CA GLU A 119 8.05 -12.61 -10.45
C GLU A 119 7.83 -13.34 -9.12
N LYS A 120 8.51 -14.47 -8.92
CA LYS A 120 8.43 -15.23 -7.67
C LYS A 120 8.73 -14.37 -6.44
N GLN A 121 9.74 -13.51 -6.52
CA GLN A 121 10.11 -12.62 -5.41
C GLN A 121 9.00 -11.60 -5.09
N ASP A 122 8.30 -11.11 -6.11
CA ASP A 122 7.18 -10.18 -5.96
C ASP A 122 5.99 -10.86 -5.28
N LEU A 123 5.69 -12.11 -5.66
CA LEU A 123 4.68 -12.94 -4.98
C LEU A 123 5.03 -13.17 -3.52
N GLU A 124 6.24 -13.66 -3.23
CA GLU A 124 6.71 -13.91 -1.86
C GLU A 124 6.66 -12.65 -0.99
N ASN A 125 6.84 -11.46 -1.57
CA ASN A 125 6.70 -10.20 -0.85
C ASN A 125 5.23 -9.82 -0.64
N SER A 126 4.37 -10.05 -1.62
CA SER A 126 2.94 -9.75 -1.52
C SER A 126 2.22 -10.62 -0.48
N GLU A 127 2.62 -11.88 -0.33
CA GLU A 127 2.05 -12.84 0.64
C GLU A 127 2.30 -12.44 2.10
N LYS A 128 3.29 -11.59 2.34
CA LYS A 128 3.58 -11.04 3.68
C LYS A 128 2.59 -9.95 4.08
N ILE A 129 1.82 -9.39 3.14
CA ILE A 129 0.88 -8.29 3.39
C ILE A 129 -0.53 -8.86 3.55
N ILE A 130 -1.16 -8.61 4.70
CA ILE A 130 -2.47 -9.20 5.05
C ILE A 130 -3.46 -8.09 5.44
N PHE A 131 -4.33 -7.70 4.50
CA PHE A 131 -5.35 -6.67 4.70
C PHE A 131 -6.58 -7.14 5.48
#